data_AF-A0A354HYE9-F1
#
_entry.id   AF-A0A354HYE9-F1
#
_cell.length_a   1.000
_cell.length_b   1.000
_cell.length_c   1.000
_cell.angle_alpha   90.00
_cell.angle_beta   90.00
_cell.angle_gamma   90.00
#
_symmetry.space_group_name_H-M   'P 1'
#
loop_
_entity.id
_entity.type
_entity.pdbx_description
1 polymer ?
#
loop_
_entity_poly.entity_id
_entity_poly.type
_entity_poly.pdbx_seq_one_letter_code
_entity_poly.pdbx_strand_id
1 'polypeptide(L)'
;MSNKRSLKKSIQIICGNLAGECCIAKLAIPGIETEKMNGIIYQIAELQQNALHRVSVQFPQSPSAFETVKEYHIARRKFYNEAFKSIRNEFNNHVQAIVKEMNALLPAEQKEANRKAINA
;
A
#
# COMPACT_ATOMS: atom_id res chain seq x y z
N MET A 1 -4.91 18.29 -3.38
CA MET A 1 -5.33 17.59 -4.62
C MET A 1 -4.55 16.30 -4.76
N SER A 2 -5.23 15.15 -4.83
CA SER A 2 -4.59 13.86 -5.06
C SER A 2 -4.08 13.78 -6.52
N ASN A 3 -2.79 13.95 -6.74
CA ASN A 3 -2.14 13.76 -8.04
C ASN A 3 -1.19 12.57 -7.99
N LYS A 4 -0.64 12.15 -9.15
CA LYS A 4 0.28 11.00 -9.26
C LYS A 4 1.40 11.05 -8.22
N ARG A 5 1.95 12.25 -7.95
CA ARG A 5 3.02 12.47 -6.98
C ARG A 5 2.55 12.18 -5.55
N SER A 6 1.38 12.68 -5.14
CA SER A 6 0.87 12.43 -3.79
C SER A 6 0.56 10.94 -3.56
N LEU A 7 0.06 10.24 -4.58
CA LEU A 7 -0.21 8.79 -4.49
C LEU A 7 1.08 7.97 -4.33
N LYS A 8 2.14 8.28 -5.09
CA LYS A 8 3.45 7.63 -4.91
C LYS A 8 3.99 7.84 -3.49
N LYS A 9 3.92 9.09 -3.01
CA LYS A 9 4.39 9.44 -1.66
C LYS A 9 3.61 8.69 -0.58
N SER A 10 2.28 8.59 -0.71
CA SER A 10 1.47 7.85 0.28
C SER A 10 1.82 6.36 0.29
N ILE A 11 2.02 5.73 -0.87
CA ILE A 11 2.42 4.33 -0.95
C ILE A 11 3.76 4.10 -0.22
N GLN A 12 4.77 4.93 -0.52
CA GLN A 12 6.09 4.83 0.11
C GLN A 12 6.03 5.03 1.63
N ILE A 13 5.26 6.00 2.11
CA ILE A 13 5.11 6.24 3.55
C ILE A 13 4.43 5.05 4.23
N ILE A 14 3.33 4.53 3.66
CA ILE A 14 2.59 3.43 4.27
C ILE A 14 3.45 2.16 4.33
N CYS A 15 4.09 1.79 3.22
CA CYS A 15 4.98 0.63 3.18
C CYS A 15 6.20 0.81 4.10
N GLY A 16 6.81 2.00 4.13
CA GLY A 16 7.93 2.30 5.02
C GLY A 16 7.57 2.19 6.50
N ASN A 17 6.41 2.71 6.89
CA ASN A 17 5.91 2.60 8.26
C ASN A 17 5.64 1.14 8.64
N LEU A 18 4.93 0.38 7.78
CA LEU A 18 4.64 -1.03 8.05
C LEU A 18 5.92 -1.89 8.19
N ALA A 19 6.90 -1.68 7.32
CA ALA A 19 8.17 -2.38 7.40
C ALA A 19 8.94 -1.98 8.68
N GLY A 20 8.92 -0.70 9.05
CA GLY A 20 9.49 -0.20 10.30
C GLY A 20 8.88 -0.87 11.53
N GLU A 21 7.55 -0.95 11.59
CA GLU A 21 6.84 -1.66 12.67
C GLU A 21 7.21 -3.15 12.73
N CYS A 22 7.33 -3.83 11.58
CA CYS A 22 7.81 -5.21 11.53
C CYS A 22 9.22 -5.36 12.13
N CYS A 23 10.13 -4.44 11.80
CA CYS A 23 11.49 -4.42 12.35
C CYS A 23 11.49 -4.19 13.86
N ILE A 24 10.70 -3.24 14.35
CA ILE A 24 10.56 -2.96 15.78
C ILE A 24 9.98 -4.19 16.50
N ALA A 25 8.92 -4.80 15.96
CA ALA A 25 8.31 -5.99 16.54
C ALA A 25 9.29 -7.15 16.72
N LYS A 26 10.17 -7.38 15.73
CA LYS A 26 11.23 -8.41 15.82
C LYS A 26 12.21 -8.18 16.98
N LEU A 27 12.49 -6.92 17.30
CA LEU A 27 13.48 -6.56 18.33
C LEU A 27 12.85 -6.44 19.71
N ALA A 28 11.61 -5.96 19.78
CA ALA A 28 10.95 -5.58 21.04
C ALA A 28 10.06 -6.68 21.62
N ILE A 29 9.61 -7.65 20.82
CA ILE A 29 8.65 -8.68 21.26
C ILE A 29 9.35 -10.03 21.38
N PRO A 30 9.57 -10.55 22.60
CA PRO A 30 10.15 -11.87 22.81
C PRO A 30 9.26 -12.96 22.21
N GLY A 31 9.88 -13.97 21.59
CA GLY A 31 9.18 -15.15 21.08
C GLY A 31 8.45 -14.96 19.74
N ILE A 32 8.59 -13.82 19.06
CA ILE A 32 8.11 -13.67 17.69
C ILE A 32 8.90 -14.57 16.73
N GLU A 33 8.18 -15.22 15.81
CA GLU A 33 8.81 -15.92 14.69
C GLU A 33 9.40 -14.93 13.68
N THR A 34 10.70 -14.66 13.83
CA THR A 34 11.44 -13.67 13.04
C THR A 34 11.44 -13.97 11.54
N GLU A 35 11.51 -15.24 11.14
CA GLU A 35 11.51 -15.62 9.72
C GLU A 35 10.16 -15.37 9.05
N LYS A 36 9.05 -15.64 9.75
CA LYS A 36 7.71 -15.27 9.24
C LYS A 36 7.57 -13.76 9.12
N MET A 37 8.11 -13.01 10.08
CA MET A 37 8.12 -11.54 10.01
C MET A 37 9.00 -11.02 8.86
N ASN A 38 10.13 -11.66 8.55
CA ASN A 38 10.94 -11.35 7.35
C ASN A 38 10.12 -11.55 6.08
N GLY A 39 9.36 -12.65 6.00
CA GLY A 39 8.43 -12.91 4.89
C GLY A 39 7.45 -11.76 4.67
N ILE A 40 6.87 -11.22 5.75
CA ILE A 40 5.97 -10.06 5.68
C ILE A 40 6.72 -8.81 5.16
N ILE A 41 7.94 -8.56 5.63
CA ILE A 41 8.76 -7.43 5.14
C ILE A 41 9.00 -7.55 3.62
N TYR A 42 9.27 -8.76 3.11
CA TYR A 42 9.41 -8.98 1.67
C TYR A 42 8.12 -8.72 0.90
N GLN A 43 6.97 -9.17 1.41
CA GLN A 43 5.66 -8.87 0.82
C GLN A 43 5.38 -7.36 0.78
N ILE A 44 5.73 -6.62 1.85
CA ILE A 44 5.59 -5.15 1.89
C ILE A 44 6.46 -4.50 0.80
N ALA A 45 7.70 -4.97 0.64
CA ALA A 45 8.62 -4.46 -0.38
C ALA A 45 8.10 -4.74 -1.80
N GLU A 46 7.60 -5.94 -2.05
CA GLU A 46 6.98 -6.32 -3.32
C GLU A 46 5.74 -5.46 -3.61
N LEU A 47 4.84 -5.29 -2.63
CA LEU A 47 3.67 -4.43 -2.74
C LEU A 47 4.06 -3.01 -3.12
N GLN A 48 5.09 -2.45 -2.48
CA GLN A 48 5.59 -1.11 -2.78
C GLN A 48 6.06 -1.01 -4.24
N GLN A 49 6.91 -1.93 -4.70
CA GLN A 49 7.45 -1.92 -6.06
C GLN A 49 6.34 -2.05 -7.10
N ASN A 50 5.45 -3.02 -6.93
CA ASN A 50 4.34 -3.27 -7.85
C ASN A 50 3.38 -2.07 -7.92
N ALA A 51 3.04 -1.47 -6.79
CA ALA A 51 2.18 -0.30 -6.75
C ALA A 51 2.85 0.93 -7.40
N LEU A 52 4.13 1.18 -7.14
CA LEU A 52 4.86 2.30 -7.77
C LEU A 52 5.02 2.15 -9.29
N HIS A 53 5.22 0.92 -9.75
CA HIS A 53 5.25 0.59 -11.17
C HIS A 53 3.90 0.93 -11.83
N ARG A 54 2.79 0.46 -11.25
CA ARG A 54 1.43 0.67 -11.79
C ARG A 54 0.99 2.13 -11.77
N VAL A 55 1.35 2.90 -10.73
CA VAL A 55 1.09 4.35 -10.69
C VAL A 55 1.81 5.10 -11.82
N SER A 56 2.87 4.50 -12.38
CA SER A 56 3.65 5.10 -13.45
C SER A 56 3.01 4.99 -14.84
N VAL A 57 1.84 4.35 -14.96
CA VAL A 57 1.07 4.17 -16.21
C VAL A 57 0.91 5.46 -17.02
N GLN A 58 0.94 5.32 -18.34
CA GLN A 58 0.74 6.39 -19.32
C GLN A 58 -0.57 6.17 -20.06
N PHE A 59 -1.21 7.27 -20.47
CA PHE A 59 -2.40 7.20 -21.30
C PHE A 59 -2.00 6.72 -22.71
N PRO A 60 -2.60 5.66 -23.25
CA PRO A 60 -2.08 4.99 -24.45
C PRO A 60 -2.45 5.68 -25.77
N GLN A 61 -3.41 6.61 -25.77
CA GLN A 61 -3.90 7.25 -27.00
C GLN A 61 -3.33 8.67 -27.16
N SER A 62 -3.00 9.04 -28.40
CA SER A 62 -2.58 10.39 -28.76
C SER A 62 -3.79 11.32 -28.99
N PRO A 63 -3.61 12.66 -28.93
CA PRO A 63 -4.68 13.60 -29.26
C PRO A 63 -5.26 13.42 -30.67
N SER A 64 -4.45 12.94 -31.62
CA SER A 64 -4.86 12.69 -33.01
C SER A 64 -5.85 11.53 -33.17
N ALA A 65 -6.02 10.70 -32.14
CA ALA A 65 -6.99 9.61 -32.14
C ALA A 65 -8.42 10.06 -31.77
N PHE A 66 -8.63 11.35 -31.53
CA PHE A 66 -9.90 11.94 -31.10
C PHE A 66 -10.38 12.99 -32.09
N GLU A 67 -11.70 13.15 -32.22
CA GLU A 67 -12.31 14.16 -33.08
C GLU A 67 -12.01 15.57 -32.56
N THR A 68 -11.97 15.74 -31.23
CA THR A 68 -11.63 17.02 -30.60
C THR A 68 -10.62 16.88 -29.45
N VAL A 69 -9.85 17.95 -29.23
CA VAL A 69 -8.93 18.07 -28.08
C VAL A 69 -9.68 17.96 -26.75
N LYS A 70 -10.93 18.40 -26.70
CA LYS A 70 -11.79 18.31 -25.51
C LYS A 70 -12.07 16.85 -25.14
N GLU A 71 -12.44 16.02 -26.10
CA GLU A 71 -12.68 14.59 -25.89
C GLU A 71 -11.42 13.85 -25.44
N TYR A 72 -10.27 14.17 -26.03
CA TYR A 72 -8.98 13.65 -25.58
C TYR A 72 -8.74 13.95 -24.09
N HIS A 73 -8.96 15.20 -23.65
CA HIS A 73 -8.78 15.57 -22.24
C HIS A 73 -9.75 14.85 -21.31
N ILE A 74 -11.01 14.66 -21.72
CA ILE A 74 -12.02 13.93 -20.95
C ILE A 74 -11.60 12.46 -20.80
N ALA A 75 -11.23 11.79 -21.90
CA ALA A 75 -10.81 10.39 -21.91
C ALA A 75 -9.55 10.19 -21.06
N ARG A 76 -8.54 11.06 -21.23
CA ARG A 76 -7.31 11.04 -20.43
C ARG A 76 -7.58 11.20 -18.94
N ARG A 77 -8.48 12.12 -18.55
CA ARG A 77 -8.84 12.34 -17.14
C ARG A 77 -9.58 11.14 -16.57
N LYS A 78 -10.52 10.56 -17.31
CA LYS A 78 -11.27 9.36 -16.93
C LYS A 78 -10.32 8.19 -16.69
N PHE A 79 -9.39 7.95 -17.63
CA PHE A 79 -8.38 6.90 -17.53
C PHE A 79 -7.55 6.99 -16.24
N TYR A 80 -6.97 8.15 -15.94
CA TYR A 80 -6.15 8.29 -14.72
C TYR A 80 -6.98 8.18 -13.44
N ASN A 81 -8.22 8.67 -13.45
CA ASN A 81 -9.11 8.54 -12.30
C ASN A 81 -9.42 7.06 -12.00
N GLU A 82 -9.75 6.28 -13.03
CA GLU A 82 -10.04 4.85 -12.92
C GLU A 82 -8.78 4.07 -12.52
N ALA A 83 -7.65 4.30 -13.19
CA ALA A 83 -6.38 3.64 -12.87
C ALA A 83 -5.96 3.89 -11.42
N PHE A 84 -5.97 5.15 -10.95
CA PHE A 84 -5.60 5.46 -9.57
C PHE A 84 -6.63 4.97 -8.56
N LYS A 85 -7.92 4.89 -8.92
CA LYS A 85 -8.94 4.30 -8.05
C LYS A 85 -8.70 2.80 -7.86
N SER A 86 -8.46 2.06 -8.94
CA SER A 86 -8.14 0.62 -8.89
C SER A 86 -6.90 0.37 -8.05
N ILE A 87 -5.82 1.12 -8.30
CA ILE A 87 -4.57 0.98 -7.56
C ILE A 87 -4.76 1.23 -6.07
N ARG A 88 -5.52 2.25 -5.67
CA ARG A 88 -5.79 2.51 -4.24
C ARG A 88 -6.56 1.37 -3.59
N ASN A 89 -7.60 0.86 -4.26
CA ASN A 89 -8.41 -0.23 -3.71
C ASN A 89 -7.57 -1.49 -3.53
N GLU A 90 -6.82 -1.88 -4.56
CA GLU A 90 -5.97 -3.06 -4.51
C GLU A 90 -4.83 -2.91 -3.50
N PHE A 91 -4.21 -1.73 -3.42
CA PHE A 91 -3.19 -1.45 -2.42
C PHE A 91 -3.75 -1.56 -0.99
N ASN A 92 -4.90 -0.94 -0.72
CA ASN A 92 -5.53 -0.99 0.60
C ASN A 92 -5.92 -2.42 1.00
N ASN A 93 -6.41 -3.23 0.06
CA ASN A 93 -6.74 -4.63 0.31
C ASN A 93 -5.50 -5.44 0.70
N HIS A 94 -4.38 -5.26 0.00
CA HIS A 94 -3.12 -5.94 0.35
C HIS A 94 -2.57 -5.45 1.70
N VAL A 95 -2.63 -4.14 1.97
CA VAL A 95 -2.22 -3.60 3.28
C VAL A 95 -3.06 -4.23 4.41
N GLN A 96 -4.38 -4.35 4.23
CA GLN A 96 -5.23 -5.02 5.22
C GLN A 96 -4.87 -6.49 5.42
N ALA A 97 -4.53 -7.21 4.35
CA ALA A 97 -4.07 -8.60 4.45
C ALA A 97 -2.76 -8.70 5.24
N ILE A 98 -1.76 -7.88 4.89
CA ILE A 98 -0.47 -7.80 5.58
C ILE A 98 -0.66 -7.50 7.08
N VAL A 99 -1.50 -6.53 7.43
CA VAL A 99 -1.75 -6.19 8.84
C VAL A 99 -2.40 -7.35 9.59
N LYS A 100 -3.27 -8.14 8.94
CA LYS A 100 -3.84 -9.36 9.55
C LYS A 100 -2.75 -10.41 9.80
N GLU A 101 -1.86 -10.61 8.84
CA GLU A 101 -0.73 -11.54 8.98
C GLU A 101 0.24 -11.10 10.09
N MET A 102 0.60 -9.81 10.14
CA MET A 102 1.41 -9.24 11.21
C MET A 102 0.79 -9.50 12.58
N ASN A 103 -0.52 -9.21 12.72
CA ASN A 103 -1.24 -9.42 13.96
C ASN A 103 -1.32 -10.90 14.32
N ALA A 104 -1.40 -11.81 13.35
CA ALA A 104 -1.42 -13.25 13.63
C ALA A 104 -0.13 -13.69 14.35
N LEU A 105 1.02 -13.13 13.96
CA LEU A 105 2.34 -13.44 14.56
C LEU A 105 2.55 -12.88 15.97
N LEU A 106 1.73 -11.94 16.42
CA LEU A 106 1.85 -11.40 17.78
C LEU A 106 1.45 -12.46 18.84
N PRO A 107 2.23 -12.62 19.92
CA PRO A 107 1.84 -13.46 21.06
C PRO A 107 0.48 -13.04 21.66
N ALA A 108 -0.24 -14.00 22.23
CA ALA A 108 -1.56 -13.74 22.83
C ALA A 108 -1.50 -12.69 23.94
N GLU A 109 -0.46 -12.73 24.78
CA GLU A 109 -0.21 -11.76 25.84
C GLU A 109 -0.06 -10.33 25.28
N GLN A 110 0.69 -10.18 24.18
CA GLN A 110 0.85 -8.88 23.53
C GLN A 110 -0.45 -8.38 22.90
N LYS A 111 -1.26 -9.28 22.33
CA LYS A 111 -2.59 -8.92 21.80
C LYS A 111 -3.51 -8.39 22.88
N GLU A 112 -3.51 -9.00 24.07
CA GLU A 112 -4.31 -8.53 25.20
C GLU A 112 -3.77 -7.21 25.78
N ALA A 113 -2.45 -7.07 25.90
CA ALA A 113 -1.83 -5.81 26.31
C ALA A 113 -2.22 -4.65 25.38
N ASN A 114 -2.18 -4.88 24.06
CA ASN A 114 -2.58 -3.89 23.06
C ASN A 114 -4.08 -3.54 23.17
N ARG A 115 -4.96 -4.52 23.42
CA ARG A 115 -6.40 -4.27 23.65
C ARG A 115 -6.66 -3.44 24.90
N LYS A 116 -5.93 -3.72 25.99
CA LYS A 116 -6.03 -2.94 27.24
C LYS A 116 -5.55 -1.50 27.04
N ALA A 117 -4.47 -1.29 26.30
CA ALA A 117 -3.95 0.04 25.99
C ALA A 117 -4.88 0.90 25.11
N ILE A 118 -5.74 0.29 24.29
CA ILE A 118 -6.73 1.01 23.47
C ILE A 118 -7.96 1.42 24.29
N ASN A 119 -8.30 0.65 25.32
CA ASN A 119 -9.47 0.88 26.17
C ASN A 119 -9.17 1.67 27.46
N ALA A 120 -7.91 2.04 27.69
CA ALA A 120 -7.43 2.85 28.80
C ALA A 120 -7.26 4.30 28.37
#